data_AF-A0A2S1YR90-F1
#
_entry.id   AF-A0A2S1YR90-F1
#
_cell.length_a   1.000
_cell.length_b   1.000
_cell.length_c   1.000
_cell.angle_alpha   90.00
_cell.angle_beta   90.00
_cell.angle_gamma   90.00
#
_symmetry.space_group_name_H-M   'P 1'
#
loop_
_entity.id
_entity.type
_entity.pdbx_description
1 polymer ?
#
loop_
_entity_poly.entity_id
_entity_poly.type
_entity_poly.pdbx_seq_one_letter_code
_entity_poly.pdbx_strand_id
1 'polypeptide(L)'
;MVILLASCSSDENPTPTPEPLTFDENLLLKTWTYDTILFEGTLYAYNHNPDCQKDRFVFRNNEGQVYQYDEVYFTNTYCTGNQTILTWKPVADHIDFYWDTVKIDEYKIISLTKDHFTFAIDRDMDNDGKKEHLVVTAIPDAAFNSSKITSNKKSNLKTFAIKLPLK
;
A
#
# COMPACT_ATOMS: atom_id res chain seq x y z
N MET A 1 -20.05 17.69 -64.15
CA MET A 1 -18.92 17.35 -63.26
C MET A 1 -19.47 17.33 -61.85
N VAL A 2 -19.65 16.13 -61.29
CA VAL A 2 -20.23 15.91 -59.96
C VAL A 2 -19.09 16.04 -58.95
N ILE A 3 -19.13 17.06 -58.10
CA ILE A 3 -18.20 17.20 -56.97
C ILE A 3 -18.78 16.36 -55.83
N LEU A 4 -18.25 15.15 -55.68
CA LEU A 4 -18.53 14.27 -54.55
C LEU A 4 -17.92 14.88 -53.28
N LEU A 5 -18.79 15.29 -52.35
CA LEU A 5 -18.42 15.60 -50.98
C LEU A 5 -18.12 14.28 -50.26
N ALA A 6 -16.84 13.93 -50.14
CA ALA A 6 -16.41 12.89 -49.23
C ALA A 6 -16.39 13.49 -47.80
N SER A 7 -17.45 13.21 -47.06
CA SER A 7 -17.50 13.41 -45.61
C SER A 7 -16.64 12.32 -44.97
N CYS A 8 -15.46 12.68 -44.45
CA CYS A 8 -14.70 11.79 -43.58
C CYS A 8 -15.39 11.76 -42.21
N SER A 9 -15.83 10.57 -41.84
CA SER A 9 -16.49 10.24 -40.58
C SER A 9 -15.49 10.10 -39.43
N SER A 10 -16.00 10.42 -38.24
CA SER A 10 -15.69 9.77 -36.95
C SER A 10 -14.24 9.79 -36.47
N ASP A 11 -13.88 10.85 -35.73
CA ASP A 11 -12.92 10.75 -34.63
C ASP A 11 -13.69 10.58 -33.32
N GLU A 12 -14.19 9.37 -33.06
CA GLU A 12 -14.44 8.94 -31.70
C GLU A 12 -13.10 8.48 -31.14
N ASN A 13 -12.37 9.37 -30.48
CA ASN A 13 -11.34 8.94 -29.54
C ASN A 13 -12.10 8.26 -28.39
N PRO A 14 -12.05 6.92 -28.23
CA PRO A 14 -12.70 6.30 -27.10
C PRO A 14 -11.92 6.75 -25.87
N THR A 15 -12.52 7.61 -25.06
CA THR A 15 -12.04 7.86 -23.70
C THR A 15 -11.83 6.51 -23.04
N PRO A 16 -10.61 6.15 -22.60
CA PRO A 16 -10.38 4.84 -22.02
C PRO A 16 -11.30 4.68 -20.80
N THR A 17 -12.22 3.72 -20.87
CA THR A 17 -13.07 3.37 -19.74
C THR A 17 -12.16 2.90 -18.60
N PRO A 18 -12.30 3.43 -17.37
CA PRO A 18 -11.51 2.96 -16.25
C PRO A 18 -11.71 1.46 -16.08
N GLU A 19 -10.60 0.72 -15.98
CA GLU A 19 -10.65 -0.70 -15.71
C GLU A 19 -11.33 -0.95 -14.35
N PRO A 20 -12.25 -1.93 -14.27
CA PRO A 20 -12.92 -2.23 -13.02
C PRO A 20 -11.91 -2.77 -11.99
N LEU A 21 -12.15 -2.48 -10.71
CA LEU A 21 -11.31 -2.99 -9.64
C LEU A 21 -11.39 -4.51 -9.55
N THR A 22 -10.25 -5.15 -9.27
CA THR A 22 -10.18 -6.61 -9.06
C THR A 22 -10.40 -7.00 -7.59
N PHE A 23 -10.63 -6.02 -6.71
CA PHE A 23 -10.82 -6.17 -5.28
C PHE A 23 -11.96 -5.29 -4.75
N ASP A 24 -12.52 -5.66 -3.60
CA ASP A 24 -13.51 -4.82 -2.89
C ASP A 24 -12.79 -3.72 -2.10
N GLU A 25 -12.86 -2.49 -2.61
CA GLU A 25 -12.28 -1.29 -2.01
C GLU A 25 -12.70 -1.10 -0.54
N ASN A 26 -13.92 -1.51 -0.15
CA ASN A 26 -14.40 -1.34 1.22
C ASN A 26 -13.59 -2.14 2.24
N LEU A 27 -12.93 -3.22 1.81
CA LEU A 27 -12.07 -4.01 2.68
C LEU A 27 -10.82 -3.23 3.12
N LEU A 28 -10.38 -2.23 2.32
CA LEU A 28 -9.23 -1.38 2.65
C LEU A 28 -9.50 -0.45 3.83
N LEU A 29 -10.75 -0.03 4.04
CA LEU A 29 -11.15 1.06 4.93
C LEU A 29 -11.07 0.71 6.42
N LYS A 30 -9.86 0.46 6.90
CA LYS A 30 -9.49 0.14 8.29
C LYS A 30 -8.00 0.39 8.50
N THR A 31 -7.56 0.24 9.74
CA THR A 31 -6.13 0.22 10.07
C THR A 31 -5.55 -1.15 9.77
N TRP A 32 -4.43 -1.14 9.05
CA TRP A 32 -3.62 -2.30 8.73
C TRP A 32 -2.27 -2.18 9.39
N THR A 33 -1.73 -3.31 9.81
CA THR A 33 -0.43 -3.42 10.45
C THR A 33 0.43 -4.35 9.63
N TYR A 34 1.66 -3.94 9.32
CA TYR A 34 2.60 -4.79 8.62
C TYR A 34 2.84 -6.10 9.40
N ASP A 35 2.93 -7.23 8.71
CA ASP A 35 3.10 -8.54 9.36
C ASP A 35 4.32 -9.29 8.82
N THR A 36 4.34 -9.57 7.52
CA THR A 36 5.43 -10.30 6.87
C THR A 36 5.84 -9.69 5.54
N ILE A 37 7.08 -9.97 5.16
CA ILE A 37 7.68 -9.57 3.88
C ILE A 37 8.29 -10.82 3.24
N LEU A 38 7.94 -11.10 1.99
CA LEU A 38 8.61 -12.06 1.14
C LEU A 38 9.59 -11.30 0.24
N PHE A 39 10.88 -11.60 0.40
CA PHE A 39 11.97 -10.99 -0.35
C PHE A 39 12.91 -12.10 -0.84
N GLU A 40 13.20 -12.13 -2.14
CA GLU A 40 14.05 -13.16 -2.78
C GLU A 40 13.66 -14.61 -2.39
N GLY A 41 12.35 -14.89 -2.35
CA GLY A 41 11.82 -16.21 -1.99
C GLY A 41 11.92 -16.58 -0.51
N THR A 42 12.45 -15.70 0.34
CA THR A 42 12.53 -15.89 1.79
C THR A 42 11.48 -15.05 2.51
N LEU A 43 10.70 -15.69 3.40
CA LEU A 43 9.71 -15.02 4.22
C LEU A 43 10.33 -14.49 5.51
N TYR A 44 10.07 -13.23 5.82
CA TYR A 44 10.54 -12.52 7.01
C TYR A 44 9.37 -11.96 7.82
N ALA A 45 9.55 -11.87 9.13
CA ALA A 45 8.68 -11.06 9.97
C ALA A 45 9.02 -9.57 9.78
N TYR A 46 8.00 -8.71 9.71
CA TYR A 46 8.21 -7.27 9.68
C TYR A 46 8.81 -6.78 11.01
N ASN A 47 9.85 -5.95 10.93
CA ASN A 47 10.57 -5.47 12.11
C ASN A 47 9.88 -4.28 12.76
N HIS A 48 8.88 -4.52 13.60
CA HIS A 48 8.38 -3.46 14.48
C HIS A 48 9.35 -3.15 15.61
N ASN A 49 9.37 -1.90 16.06
CA ASN A 49 10.14 -1.56 17.26
C ASN A 49 9.43 -2.15 18.49
N PRO A 50 10.13 -2.98 19.29
CA PRO A 50 9.50 -3.85 20.28
C PRO A 50 8.80 -3.09 21.42
N ASP A 51 9.28 -1.89 21.74
CA ASP A 51 8.76 -1.06 22.83
C ASP A 51 7.69 -0.05 22.36
N CYS A 52 7.32 -0.11 21.08
CA CYS A 52 6.41 0.83 20.45
C CYS A 52 5.12 0.16 19.99
N GLN A 53 4.17 1.00 19.56
CA GLN A 53 3.07 0.51 18.76
C GLN A 53 3.61 -0.11 17.47
N LYS A 54 2.84 -1.03 16.88
CA LYS A 54 3.19 -1.58 15.58
C LYS A 54 3.11 -0.49 14.50
N ASP A 55 4.00 -0.62 13.52
CA ASP A 55 4.00 0.20 12.32
C ASP A 55 2.77 -0.16 11.49
N ARG A 56 2.04 0.86 11.04
CA ARG A 56 0.68 0.71 10.54
C ARG A 56 0.37 1.73 9.47
N PHE A 57 -0.67 1.44 8.71
CA PHE A 57 -1.22 2.34 7.72
C PHE A 57 -2.75 2.27 7.67
N VAL A 58 -3.38 3.33 7.18
CA VAL A 58 -4.84 3.47 7.16
C VAL A 58 -5.27 4.04 5.83
N PHE A 59 -6.26 3.40 5.21
CA PHE A 59 -7.03 3.97 4.10
C PHE A 59 -8.31 4.60 4.64
N ARG A 60 -8.54 5.87 4.31
CA ARG A 60 -9.73 6.62 4.70
C ARG A 60 -10.47 7.07 3.45
N ASN A 61 -11.79 7.05 3.53
CA ASN A 61 -12.69 7.60 2.53
C ASN A 61 -13.96 8.15 3.18
N ASN A 62 -13.78 8.98 4.21
CA ASN A 62 -14.87 9.61 4.95
C ASN A 62 -14.94 11.10 4.59
N GLU A 63 -16.05 11.76 4.91
CA GLU A 63 -16.16 13.21 4.80
C GLU A 63 -15.00 13.91 5.54
N GLY A 64 -14.32 14.83 4.86
CA GLY A 64 -13.12 15.53 5.36
C GLY A 64 -11.81 14.74 5.27
N GLN A 65 -11.83 13.45 4.92
CA GLN A 65 -10.65 12.59 4.72
C GLN A 65 -10.83 11.69 3.49
N VAL A 66 -11.28 12.30 2.40
CA VAL A 66 -11.59 11.62 1.14
C VAL A 66 -10.29 11.14 0.51
N TYR A 67 -10.21 9.83 0.21
CA TYR A 67 -9.02 9.18 -0.36
C TYR A 67 -7.71 9.47 0.40
N GLN A 68 -7.78 9.66 1.72
CA GLN A 68 -6.59 9.93 2.53
C GLN A 68 -5.93 8.61 2.95
N TYR A 69 -4.64 8.50 2.70
CA TYR A 69 -3.76 7.46 3.22
C TYR A 69 -2.90 8.04 4.33
N ASP A 70 -2.70 7.28 5.40
CA ASP A 70 -1.89 7.66 6.56
C ASP A 70 -1.04 6.48 7.00
N GLU A 71 0.29 6.62 6.94
CA GLU A 71 1.26 5.64 7.42
C GLU A 71 2.04 6.19 8.61
N VAL A 72 2.22 5.36 9.63
CA VAL A 72 3.04 5.66 10.79
C VAL A 72 4.03 4.52 11.02
N TYR A 73 5.31 4.85 11.12
CA TYR A 73 6.36 3.91 11.51
C TYR A 73 7.32 4.51 12.52
N PHE A 74 7.83 3.67 13.43
CA PHE A 74 8.75 4.07 14.48
C PHE A 74 10.20 3.81 14.06
N THR A 75 11.06 4.80 14.27
CA THR A 75 12.47 4.79 13.84
C THR A 75 13.44 4.35 14.93
N ASN A 76 13.01 4.37 16.21
CA ASN A 76 13.81 3.94 17.35
C ASN A 76 12.95 3.36 18.49
N THR A 77 13.62 2.84 19.52
CA THR A 77 12.99 2.28 20.73
C THR A 77 12.38 3.33 21.65
N TYR A 78 12.68 4.62 21.45
CA TYR A 78 12.02 5.75 22.12
C TYR A 78 10.71 6.14 21.44
N CYS A 79 10.27 5.37 20.44
CA CYS A 79 9.03 5.58 19.69
C CYS A 79 8.95 6.94 19.01
N THR A 80 10.08 7.45 18.52
CA THR A 80 10.08 8.52 17.52
C THR A 80 9.45 7.98 16.24
N GLY A 81 8.24 8.46 15.95
CA GLY A 81 7.48 8.09 14.76
C GLY A 81 7.70 9.08 13.62
N ASN A 82 7.72 8.55 12.40
CA ASN A 82 7.50 9.31 11.19
C ASN A 82 6.07 9.04 10.70
N GLN A 83 5.45 10.05 10.11
CA GLN A 83 4.11 9.96 9.56
C GLN A 83 4.11 10.47 8.12
N THR A 84 3.47 9.72 7.24
CA THR A 84 3.28 10.05 5.83
C THR A 84 1.79 10.11 5.53
N ILE A 85 1.32 11.24 4.99
CA ILE A 85 -0.06 11.44 4.58
C ILE A 85 -0.08 11.66 3.07
N LEU A 86 -0.87 10.87 2.35
CA LEU A 86 -0.95 10.87 0.90
C LEU A 86 -2.40 10.78 0.43
N THR A 87 -2.62 11.04 -0.85
CA THR A 87 -3.85 10.66 -1.53
C THR A 87 -3.68 9.27 -2.15
N TRP A 88 -4.64 8.37 -1.98
CA TRP A 88 -4.63 7.06 -2.64
C TRP A 88 -5.73 6.95 -3.69
N LYS A 89 -5.49 6.19 -4.76
CA LYS A 89 -6.49 5.96 -5.80
C LYS A 89 -6.45 4.50 -6.26
N PRO A 90 -7.57 3.75 -6.16
CA PRO A 90 -7.62 2.39 -6.67
C PRO A 90 -7.79 2.41 -8.20
N VAL A 91 -7.01 1.60 -8.91
CA VAL A 91 -7.06 1.47 -10.38
C VAL A 91 -6.78 0.01 -10.74
N ALA A 92 -7.73 -0.69 -11.37
CA ALA A 92 -7.59 -2.12 -11.69
C ALA A 92 -7.18 -2.99 -10.47
N ASP A 93 -6.02 -3.63 -10.53
CA ASP A 93 -5.38 -4.39 -9.45
C ASP A 93 -4.31 -3.58 -8.70
N HIS A 94 -4.32 -2.25 -8.79
CA HIS A 94 -3.35 -1.35 -8.17
C HIS A 94 -4.00 -0.33 -7.23
N ILE A 95 -3.18 0.21 -6.32
CA ILE A 95 -3.45 1.43 -5.57
C ILE A 95 -2.30 2.40 -5.82
N ASP A 96 -2.60 3.53 -6.44
CA ASP A 96 -1.65 4.59 -6.69
C ASP A 96 -1.62 5.57 -5.52
N PHE A 97 -0.43 6.02 -5.13
CA PHE A 97 -0.23 7.00 -4.08
C PHE A 97 0.31 8.30 -4.64
N TYR A 98 -0.28 9.42 -4.20
CA TYR A 98 0.03 10.75 -4.69
C TYR A 98 0.42 11.70 -3.57
N TRP A 99 1.47 12.48 -3.84
CA TRP A 99 1.71 13.74 -3.16
C TRP A 99 1.17 14.87 -4.04
N ASP A 100 0.04 15.46 -3.61
CA ASP A 100 -0.73 16.39 -4.44
C ASP A 100 -1.11 15.74 -5.79
N THR A 101 -0.53 16.17 -6.90
CA THR A 101 -0.81 15.66 -8.24
C THR A 101 0.23 14.67 -8.76
N VAL A 102 1.33 14.46 -8.03
CA VAL A 102 2.45 13.62 -8.45
C VAL A 102 2.29 12.22 -7.86
N LYS A 103 2.24 11.20 -8.72
CA LYS A 103 2.30 9.80 -8.28
C LYS A 103 3.71 9.51 -7.73
N ILE A 104 3.79 9.07 -6.48
CA ILE A 104 5.06 8.77 -5.81
C ILE A 104 5.27 7.27 -5.60
N ASP A 105 4.19 6.50 -5.47
CA ASP A 105 4.29 5.05 -5.25
C ASP A 105 3.05 4.30 -5.75
N GLU A 106 3.13 2.97 -5.71
CA GLU A 106 2.09 2.06 -6.16
C GLU A 106 2.13 0.74 -5.37
N TYR A 107 0.97 0.26 -4.94
CA TYR A 107 0.79 -1.10 -4.45
C TYR A 107 0.08 -1.93 -5.51
N LYS A 108 0.68 -3.05 -5.94
CA LYS A 108 -0.01 -4.04 -6.75
C LYS A 108 -0.70 -5.06 -5.85
N ILE A 109 -2.02 -5.10 -5.87
CA ILE A 109 -2.85 -5.93 -5.01
C ILE A 109 -2.77 -7.40 -5.46
N ILE A 110 -2.33 -8.27 -4.56
CA ILE A 110 -2.28 -9.72 -4.80
C ILE A 110 -3.51 -10.39 -4.19
N SER A 111 -3.89 -10.00 -2.97
CA SER A 111 -5.08 -10.51 -2.28
C SER A 111 -5.54 -9.54 -1.22
N LEU A 112 -6.85 -9.26 -1.19
CA LEU A 112 -7.48 -8.44 -0.16
C LEU A 112 -8.68 -9.19 0.42
N THR A 113 -8.60 -9.47 1.71
CA THR A 113 -9.65 -10.16 2.46
C THR A 113 -10.00 -9.37 3.72
N LYS A 114 -10.91 -9.89 4.54
CA LYS A 114 -11.22 -9.29 5.83
C LYS A 114 -10.02 -9.25 6.78
N ASP A 115 -9.17 -10.29 6.73
CA ASP A 115 -8.15 -10.58 7.73
C ASP A 115 -6.71 -10.44 7.22
N HIS A 116 -6.52 -10.35 5.90
CA HIS A 116 -5.21 -10.24 5.26
C HIS A 116 -5.27 -9.28 4.08
N PHE A 117 -4.24 -8.46 3.97
CA PHE A 117 -3.96 -7.63 2.82
C PHE A 117 -2.55 -7.91 2.32
N THR A 118 -2.45 -8.56 1.16
CA THR A 118 -1.18 -8.89 0.51
C THR A 118 -1.03 -8.10 -0.78
N PHE A 119 0.09 -7.41 -0.91
CA PHE A 119 0.40 -6.56 -2.06
C PHE A 119 1.89 -6.61 -2.39
N ALA A 120 2.23 -6.33 -3.64
CA ALA A 120 3.60 -6.16 -4.10
C ALA A 120 3.98 -4.69 -4.20
N ILE A 121 5.25 -4.42 -3.92
CA ILE A 121 5.91 -3.13 -4.14
C ILE A 121 7.25 -3.36 -4.83
N ASP A 122 7.64 -2.42 -5.70
CA ASP A 122 8.95 -2.40 -6.35
C ASP A 122 9.70 -1.12 -5.92
N ARG A 123 10.67 -1.28 -5.01
CA ARG A 123 11.41 -0.15 -4.43
C ARG A 123 12.90 -0.40 -4.41
N ASP A 124 13.67 0.65 -4.67
CA ASP A 124 15.12 0.67 -4.46
C ASP A 124 15.40 0.93 -2.98
N MET A 125 15.79 -0.13 -2.27
CA MET A 125 15.94 -0.14 -0.82
C MET A 125 17.38 0.06 -0.37
N ASP A 126 18.35 -0.38 -1.16
CA ASP A 126 19.79 -0.19 -0.88
C ASP A 126 20.39 1.03 -1.60
N ASN A 127 19.60 1.70 -2.44
CA ASN A 127 19.96 2.85 -3.26
C ASN A 127 21.04 2.52 -4.31
N ASP A 128 21.06 1.29 -4.83
CA ASP A 128 21.94 0.88 -5.94
C ASP A 128 21.38 1.25 -7.33
N GLY A 129 20.17 1.81 -7.38
CA GLY A 129 19.46 2.21 -8.59
C GLY A 129 18.58 1.11 -9.19
N LYS A 130 18.55 -0.09 -8.62
CA LYS A 130 17.64 -1.17 -8.98
C LYS A 130 16.51 -1.24 -7.98
N LYS A 131 15.35 -1.72 -8.43
CA LYS A 131 14.20 -1.94 -7.57
C LYS A 131 14.15 -3.39 -7.14
N GLU A 132 13.99 -3.59 -5.84
CA GLU A 132 13.68 -4.87 -5.24
C GLU A 132 12.17 -5.12 -5.30
N HIS A 133 11.80 -6.32 -5.72
CA HIS A 133 10.42 -6.79 -5.64
C HIS A 133 10.15 -7.37 -4.25
N LEU A 134 9.14 -6.83 -3.57
CA LEU A 134 8.74 -7.26 -2.23
C LEU A 134 7.26 -7.61 -2.25
N VAL A 135 6.90 -8.76 -1.67
CA VAL A 135 5.50 -9.07 -1.38
C VAL A 135 5.26 -8.87 0.11
N VAL A 136 4.42 -7.90 0.44
CA VAL A 136 4.10 -7.48 1.81
C VAL A 136 2.75 -8.06 2.18
N THR A 137 2.65 -8.63 3.38
CA THR A 137 1.37 -8.97 4.00
C THR A 137 1.13 -8.12 5.24
N ALA A 138 -0.06 -7.56 5.33
CA ALA A 138 -0.56 -6.83 6.47
C ALA A 138 -1.83 -7.51 7.03
N ILE A 139 -2.05 -7.32 8.32
CA ILE A 139 -3.23 -7.81 9.05
C ILE A 139 -3.99 -6.64 9.65
N PRO A 140 -5.31 -6.74 9.88
CA PRO A 140 -6.07 -5.71 10.56
C PRO A 140 -5.44 -5.41 11.92
N ASP A 141 -5.30 -4.13 12.24
CA ASP A 141 -4.86 -3.74 13.57
C ASP A 141 -5.94 -4.15 14.58
N ALA A 142 -5.59 -5.08 15.47
CA ALA A 142 -6.47 -5.49 16.56
C ALA A 142 -6.54 -4.31 17.54
N ALA A 143 -7.58 -3.49 17.39
CA ALA A 143 -7.84 -2.29 18.18
C ALA A 143 -7.31 -2.41 19.62
N PHE A 144 -6.30 -1.59 19.96
CA PHE A 144 -5.91 -1.18 21.31
C PHE A 144 -6.29 -2.14 22.44
N ASN A 145 -5.63 -3.29 22.53
CA ASN A 145 -5.50 -4.02 23.80
C ASN A 145 -4.09 -3.75 24.36
N SER A 146 -3.90 -2.52 24.85
CA SER A 146 -2.63 -1.96 25.34
C SER A 146 -2.11 -2.59 26.64
N SER A 147 -2.60 -3.75 27.05
CA SER A 147 -2.15 -4.43 28.28
C SER A 147 -1.41 -5.74 28.07
N LYS A 148 -1.28 -6.29 26.85
CA LYS A 148 -0.48 -7.52 26.60
C LYS A 148 0.07 -7.66 25.17
N ILE A 149 0.78 -6.67 24.64
CA ILE A 149 1.67 -6.91 23.47
C ILE A 149 3.09 -7.20 24.00
N THR A 150 3.21 -8.10 24.98
CA THR A 150 4.38 -8.97 25.00
C THR A 150 4.26 -9.82 23.76
N SER A 151 5.16 -9.61 22.81
CA SER A 151 5.33 -10.39 21.59
C SER A 151 4.78 -11.82 21.73
N ASN A 152 3.74 -12.17 20.99
CA ASN A 152 3.53 -13.58 20.64
C ASN A 152 4.66 -13.95 19.67
N LYS A 153 5.86 -14.09 20.23
CA LYS A 153 7.09 -14.51 19.59
C LYS A 153 6.98 -16.02 19.42
N LYS A 154 6.18 -16.44 18.44
CA LYS A 154 6.22 -17.79 17.86
C LYS A 154 6.19 -17.72 16.34
N SER A 155 6.92 -16.74 15.80
CA SER A 155 7.37 -16.82 14.42
C SER A 155 8.84 -17.21 14.47
N ASN A 156 9.20 -18.38 13.92
CA ASN A 156 10.59 -18.79 13.72
C ASN A 156 11.24 -18.03 12.55
N LEU A 157 10.57 -17.00 12.01
CA LEU A 157 11.06 -16.21 10.90
C LEU A 157 12.16 -15.26 11.36
N LYS A 158 13.12 -15.02 10.47
CA LYS A 158 14.06 -13.91 10.60
C LYS A 158 13.31 -12.59 10.44
N THR A 159 13.84 -11.55 11.06
CA THR A 159 13.27 -10.21 11.00
C THR A 159 13.83 -9.46 9.79
N PHE A 160 12.97 -8.73 9.07
CA PHE A 160 13.38 -7.90 7.94
C PHE A 160 13.92 -6.55 8.40
N ALA A 161 15.20 -6.27 8.18
CA ALA A 161 15.88 -5.15 8.85
C ALA A 161 15.44 -3.75 8.40
N ILE A 162 14.89 -3.62 7.19
CA ILE A 162 14.61 -2.33 6.54
C ILE A 162 13.14 -1.95 6.72
N LYS A 163 12.87 -0.70 7.12
CA LYS A 163 11.51 -0.14 7.15
C LYS A 163 11.07 0.16 5.71
N LEU A 164 9.77 0.08 5.47
CA LEU A 164 9.18 0.30 4.15
C LEU A 164 8.37 1.61 4.06
N PRO A 165 8.91 2.79 4.40
CA PRO A 165 8.15 4.02 4.23
C PRO A 165 7.88 4.27 2.75
N LEU A 166 6.70 4.81 2.45
CA LEU A 166 6.42 5.39 1.12
C LEU A 166 7.43 6.52 0.85
N LYS A 167 8.09 6.47 -0.32
CA LYS A 167 9.10 7.43 -0.77
C LYS A 167 8.50 8.38 -1.80
#